data_AF-A0AAN8WVB0-F1
#
_entry.id   AF-A0AAN8WVB0-F1
#
_cell.length_a   1.000
_cell.length_b   1.000
_cell.length_c   1.000
_cell.angle_alpha   90.00
_cell.angle_beta   90.00
_cell.angle_gamma   90.00
#
_symmetry.space_group_name_H-M   'P 1'
#
loop_
_entity.id
_entity.type
_entity.pdbx_description
1 polymer ?
#
loop_
_entity_poly.entity_id
_entity_poly.type
_entity_poly.pdbx_seq_one_letter_code
_entity_poly.pdbx_strand_id
1 'polypeptide(L)'
;MQTLGPGQLALFNVLKAYSLLDKDVGYCQGLGFVGGVLLLHVEEEIAYNLLKHLMFVMNCRRQYRPDPIGLQVQMYQLSRLLHDQLQNLYSHLEMHEVTPQLFAAPWFLTLFASQFPLSFVCRVFDLLFLEGMEAIFRVALILLKTHEQALLACDSFEQIMDYIKTSMPNIHIDQLSTIISQACECSLSRELHAYEVEYHVLQEELALSPQNDSDIRKLKEANKNLKRQNLDLLEQLHQSNSRQHVLETSNQSLQQSHHHLEVRVRWLELERNNLKQLVSILAKNASPEDLKAIPPNYQRFLSSNANQEEKKESNCHNVVHKEGEDAVVSELSSSLPSHEGLHSHLHGSRTVSMDHGVMQRYIKSLVHNE
;
A
#
# COMPACT_ATOMS: atom_id res chain seq x y z
N MET A 1 -18.27 -7.75 15.66
CA MET A 1 -18.14 -6.28 15.52
C MET A 1 -17.53 -5.76 16.80
N GLN A 2 -16.34 -5.18 16.75
CA GLN A 2 -15.67 -4.63 17.92
C GLN A 2 -16.47 -3.40 18.37
N THR A 3 -16.90 -3.37 19.64
CA THR A 3 -17.64 -2.24 20.20
C THR A 3 -16.74 -1.01 20.24
N LEU A 4 -17.16 0.10 19.62
CA LEU A 4 -16.41 1.36 19.65
C LEU A 4 -16.24 1.82 21.09
N GLY A 5 -15.04 2.28 21.45
CA GLY A 5 -14.80 2.93 22.74
C GLY A 5 -15.57 4.25 22.85
N PRO A 6 -15.78 4.78 24.07
CA PRO A 6 -16.57 5.99 24.29
C PRO A 6 -16.05 7.20 23.49
N GLY A 7 -14.73 7.40 23.42
CA GLY A 7 -14.14 8.49 22.62
C GLY A 7 -14.32 8.30 21.10
N GLN A 8 -14.26 7.05 20.61
CA GLN A 8 -14.52 6.77 19.19
C GLN A 8 -15.99 7.01 18.83
N LEU A 9 -16.91 6.71 19.76
CA LEU A 9 -18.33 6.96 19.58
C LEU A 9 -18.64 8.47 19.57
N ALA A 10 -18.05 9.23 20.50
CA ALA A 10 -18.19 10.69 20.54
C ALA A 10 -17.66 11.33 19.25
N LEU A 11 -16.48 10.90 18.78
CA LEU A 11 -15.94 11.35 17.50
C LEU A 11 -16.85 11.01 16.32
N PHE A 12 -17.38 9.78 16.28
CA PHE A 12 -18.33 9.38 15.25
C PHE A 12 -19.58 10.26 15.25
N ASN A 13 -20.14 10.56 16.43
CA ASN A 13 -21.33 11.41 16.56
C ASN A 13 -21.08 12.84 16.07
N VAL A 14 -19.97 13.46 16.51
CA VAL A 14 -19.58 14.83 16.09
C VAL A 14 -19.44 14.90 14.57
N LEU A 15 -18.68 13.97 13.98
CA LEU A 15 -18.43 13.96 12.53
C LEU A 15 -19.70 13.64 11.74
N LYS A 16 -20.52 12.71 12.22
CA LYS A 16 -21.81 12.39 11.61
C LYS A 16 -22.75 13.59 11.65
N ALA A 17 -22.88 14.27 12.79
CA ALA A 17 -23.69 15.47 12.93
C ALA A 17 -23.21 16.57 11.97
N TYR A 18 -21.90 16.81 11.88
CA TYR A 18 -21.33 17.76 10.93
C TYR A 18 -21.63 17.39 9.47
N SER A 19 -21.45 16.11 9.09
CA SER A 19 -21.71 15.64 7.72
C SER A 19 -23.17 15.82 7.29
N LEU A 20 -24.10 15.80 8.23
CA LEU A 20 -25.53 16.03 7.98
C LEU A 20 -25.88 17.52 7.90
N LEU A 21 -25.13 18.36 8.62
CA LEU A 21 -25.23 19.82 8.60
C LEU A 21 -24.69 20.40 7.29
N ASP A 22 -23.44 20.10 6.94
CA ASP A 22 -22.78 20.59 5.73
C ASP A 22 -22.78 19.52 4.64
N LYS A 23 -23.86 19.46 3.85
CA LYS A 23 -24.00 18.47 2.78
C LYS A 23 -23.06 18.70 1.59
N ASP A 24 -22.54 19.91 1.41
CA ASP A 24 -21.62 20.21 0.32
C ASP A 24 -20.26 19.58 0.57
N VAL A 25 -19.83 19.54 1.83
CA VAL A 25 -18.57 18.91 2.27
C VAL A 25 -18.81 17.44 2.64
N GLY A 26 -19.87 17.17 3.40
CA GLY A 26 -20.12 15.88 4.02
C GLY A 26 -19.00 15.51 5.01
N TYR A 27 -18.49 14.28 4.88
CA TYR A 27 -17.27 13.86 5.58
C TYR A 27 -16.10 13.83 4.60
N CYS A 28 -15.10 14.67 4.85
CA CYS A 28 -13.84 14.69 4.14
C CYS A 28 -12.72 14.02 4.97
N GLN A 29 -11.84 13.29 4.30
CA GLN A 29 -10.68 12.66 4.95
C GLN A 29 -9.79 13.76 5.58
N GLY A 30 -9.45 13.57 6.86
CA GLY A 30 -8.71 14.54 7.65
C GLY A 30 -9.55 15.18 8.75
N LEU A 31 -10.86 15.36 8.54
CA LEU A 31 -11.77 15.92 9.56
C LEU A 31 -11.78 15.14 10.87
N GLY A 32 -11.55 13.83 10.82
CA GLY A 32 -11.46 12.99 12.01
C GLY A 32 -10.35 13.42 12.98
N PHE A 33 -9.23 13.93 12.45
CA PHE A 33 -8.16 14.47 13.30
C PHE A 33 -8.60 15.78 13.96
N VAL A 34 -9.22 16.69 13.19
CA VAL A 34 -9.72 17.97 13.71
C VAL A 34 -10.75 17.74 14.81
N GLY A 35 -11.76 16.90 14.55
CA GLY A 35 -12.76 16.53 15.55
C GLY A 35 -12.16 15.84 16.77
N GLY A 36 -11.14 14.98 16.56
CA GLY A 36 -10.42 14.30 17.62
C GLY A 36 -9.70 15.26 18.55
N VAL A 37 -8.96 16.23 18.00
CA VAL A 37 -8.25 17.25 18.80
C VAL A 37 -9.22 18.08 19.64
N LEU A 38 -10.37 18.48 19.08
CA LEU A 38 -11.38 19.21 19.85
C LEU A 38 -11.94 18.36 21.01
N LEU A 39 -12.28 17.11 20.75
CA LEU A 39 -12.82 16.18 21.77
C LEU A 39 -11.83 15.82 22.88
N LEU A 40 -10.52 16.01 22.67
CA LEU A 40 -9.53 15.84 23.74
C LEU A 40 -9.61 16.96 24.79
N HIS A 41 -10.19 18.12 24.45
CA HIS A 41 -10.18 19.31 25.31
C HIS A 41 -11.56 19.71 25.83
N VAL A 42 -12.63 19.32 25.15
CA VAL A 42 -14.00 19.68 25.49
C VAL A 42 -14.98 18.53 25.30
N GLU A 43 -16.16 18.64 25.92
CA GLU A 43 -17.25 17.67 25.78
C GLU A 43 -17.82 17.63 24.35
N GLU A 44 -18.51 16.54 24.02
CA GLU A 44 -19.01 16.22 22.67
C GLU A 44 -19.80 17.36 22.01
N GLU A 45 -20.74 17.95 22.74
CA GLU A 45 -21.58 19.04 22.24
C GLU A 45 -20.76 20.31 21.94
N ILE A 46 -19.80 20.64 22.81
CA ILE A 46 -18.93 21.81 22.64
C ILE A 46 -17.98 21.56 21.46
N ALA A 47 -17.43 20.35 21.32
CA ALA A 47 -16.58 19.99 20.20
C ALA A 47 -17.32 20.14 18.86
N TYR A 48 -18.57 19.72 18.78
CA TYR A 48 -19.41 19.92 17.60
C TYR A 48 -19.63 21.41 17.28
N ASN A 49 -19.89 22.24 18.30
CA ASN A 49 -20.07 23.68 18.11
C ASN A 49 -18.77 24.38 17.67
N LEU A 50 -17.62 23.98 18.22
CA LEU A 50 -16.31 24.47 17.79
C LEU A 50 -15.97 24.03 16.36
N LEU A 51 -16.27 22.78 15.99
CA LEU A 51 -16.09 22.29 14.63
C LEU A 51 -16.95 23.10 13.65
N LYS A 52 -18.21 23.36 13.99
CA LYS A 52 -19.10 24.23 13.21
C LYS A 52 -18.55 25.65 13.08
N HIS A 53 -18.00 26.21 14.17
CA HIS A 53 -17.37 27.53 14.15
C HIS A 53 -16.15 27.58 13.22
N LEU A 54 -15.22 26.62 13.33
CA LEU A 54 -14.09 26.49 12.43
C LEU A 54 -14.53 26.43 10.96
N MET A 55 -15.52 25.59 10.67
CA MET A 55 -15.94 25.32 9.29
C MET A 55 -16.67 26.50 8.65
N PHE A 56 -17.61 27.12 9.36
CA PHE A 56 -18.47 28.17 8.79
C PHE A 56 -18.02 29.59 9.10
N VAL A 57 -17.58 29.87 10.33
CA VAL A 57 -17.21 31.23 10.73
C VAL A 57 -15.77 31.54 10.30
N MET A 58 -14.86 30.59 10.53
CA MET A 58 -13.45 30.75 10.13
C MET A 58 -13.17 30.23 8.72
N ASN A 59 -14.23 29.82 8.00
CA ASN A 59 -14.21 29.39 6.61
C ASN A 59 -13.24 28.22 6.31
N CYS A 60 -12.91 27.39 7.31
CA CYS A 60 -12.07 26.21 7.11
C CYS A 60 -12.71 25.22 6.12
N ARG A 61 -14.04 25.22 5.96
CA ARG A 61 -14.75 24.28 5.06
C ARG A 61 -14.28 24.34 3.62
N ARG A 62 -13.72 25.48 3.16
CA ARG A 62 -13.29 25.68 1.77
C ARG A 62 -12.31 24.61 1.29
N GLN A 63 -11.36 24.18 2.13
CA GLN A 63 -10.35 23.17 1.77
C GLN A 63 -10.90 21.73 1.78
N TYR A 64 -12.06 21.50 2.39
CA TYR A 64 -12.68 20.17 2.51
C TYR A 64 -13.76 19.90 1.46
N ARG A 65 -14.10 20.90 0.64
CA ARG A 65 -15.10 20.71 -0.42
C ARG A 65 -14.62 19.64 -1.42
N PRO A 66 -15.54 18.88 -2.03
CA PRO A 66 -15.20 17.88 -3.04
C PRO A 66 -14.47 18.48 -4.26
N ASP A 67 -14.75 19.76 -4.54
CA ASP A 67 -14.02 20.54 -5.51
C ASP A 67 -12.65 20.96 -4.95
N PRO A 68 -11.53 20.49 -5.52
CA PRO A 68 -10.21 20.66 -4.93
C PRO A 68 -9.67 22.09 -5.00
N ILE A 69 -10.38 23.02 -5.67
CA ILE A 69 -9.94 24.41 -5.87
C ILE A 69 -9.52 25.07 -4.55
N GLY A 70 -10.27 24.85 -3.48
CA GLY A 70 -9.96 25.43 -2.16
C GLY A 70 -8.55 25.06 -1.67
N LEU A 71 -8.22 23.76 -1.71
CA LEU A 71 -6.90 23.28 -1.30
C LEU A 71 -5.82 23.63 -2.33
N GLN A 72 -6.14 23.61 -3.63
CA GLN A 72 -5.19 23.96 -4.69
C GLN A 72 -4.75 25.42 -4.62
N VAL A 73 -5.66 26.35 -4.32
CA VAL A 73 -5.32 27.76 -4.04
C VAL A 73 -4.34 27.83 -2.87
N GLN A 74 -4.58 27.07 -1.79
CA GLN A 74 -3.67 27.06 -0.64
C GLN A 74 -2.29 26.49 -0.98
N MET A 75 -2.22 25.42 -1.77
CA MET A 75 -0.93 24.86 -2.21
C MET A 75 -0.17 25.86 -3.09
N TYR A 76 -0.87 26.58 -3.97
CA TYR A 76 -0.28 27.62 -4.80
C TYR A 76 0.23 28.79 -3.95
N GLN A 77 -0.58 29.29 -3.00
CA GLN A 77 -0.19 30.33 -2.05
C GLN A 77 1.06 29.93 -1.27
N LEU A 78 1.13 28.69 -0.77
CA LEU A 78 2.33 28.19 -0.09
C LEU A 78 3.54 28.15 -1.04
N SER A 79 3.36 27.72 -2.29
CA SER A 79 4.42 27.73 -3.31
C SER A 79 4.95 29.14 -3.57
N ARG A 80 4.06 30.13 -3.70
CA ARG A 80 4.43 31.54 -3.92
C ARG A 80 5.12 32.14 -2.69
N LEU A 81 4.68 31.80 -1.48
CA LEU A 81 5.38 32.16 -0.25
C LEU A 81 6.80 31.61 -0.20
N LEU A 82 7.01 30.35 -0.62
CA LEU A 82 8.34 29.76 -0.71
C LEU A 82 9.20 30.46 -1.75
N HIS A 83 8.64 30.75 -2.93
CA HIS A 83 9.33 31.53 -3.96
C HIS A 83 9.77 32.89 -3.38
N ASP A 84 8.83 33.67 -2.84
CA ASP A 84 9.11 35.06 -2.47
C ASP A 84 9.93 35.22 -1.17
N GLN A 85 9.90 34.24 -0.25
CA GLN A 85 10.59 34.33 1.04
C GLN A 85 11.72 33.32 1.27
N LEU A 86 11.71 32.17 0.58
CA LEU A 86 12.70 31.08 0.71
C LEU A 86 13.17 30.61 -0.68
N GLN A 87 13.60 31.56 -1.53
CA GLN A 87 13.91 31.32 -2.95
C GLN A 87 14.88 30.14 -3.18
N ASN A 88 15.90 29.97 -2.32
CA ASN A 88 16.86 28.87 -2.43
C ASN A 88 16.16 27.51 -2.24
N LEU A 89 15.35 27.40 -1.18
CA LEU A 89 14.55 26.21 -0.92
C LEU A 89 13.53 25.96 -2.03
N TYR A 90 12.82 27.00 -2.49
CA TYR A 90 11.89 26.90 -3.62
C TYR A 90 12.56 26.30 -4.86
N SER A 91 13.70 26.87 -5.26
CA SER A 91 14.43 26.44 -6.46
C SER A 91 14.94 25.00 -6.34
N HIS A 92 15.37 24.62 -5.14
CA HIS A 92 15.81 23.24 -4.85
C HIS A 92 14.64 22.25 -4.89
N LEU A 93 13.51 22.57 -4.27
CA LEU A 93 12.30 21.74 -4.32
C LEU A 93 11.78 21.61 -5.77
N GLU A 94 11.80 22.70 -6.55
CA GLU A 94 11.42 22.70 -7.96
C GLU A 94 12.35 21.82 -8.81
N MET A 95 13.67 21.89 -8.59
CA MET A 95 14.67 21.04 -9.25
C MET A 95 14.41 19.55 -9.02
N HIS A 96 13.91 19.19 -7.84
CA HIS A 96 13.56 17.81 -7.48
C HIS A 96 12.08 17.48 -7.68
N GLU A 97 11.31 18.33 -8.36
CA GLU A 97 9.88 18.16 -8.65
C GLU A 97 9.00 17.99 -7.39
N VAL A 98 9.44 18.53 -6.25
CA VAL A 98 8.73 18.48 -4.97
C VAL A 98 7.79 19.67 -4.85
N THR A 99 6.52 19.47 -5.19
CA THR A 99 5.48 20.50 -5.06
C THR A 99 4.81 20.48 -3.67
N PRO A 100 4.33 21.62 -3.14
CA PRO A 100 3.63 21.68 -1.86
C PRO A 100 2.47 20.68 -1.72
N GLN A 101 1.77 20.38 -2.82
CA GLN A 101 0.68 19.40 -2.85
C GLN A 101 1.10 18.00 -2.34
N LEU A 102 2.36 17.61 -2.51
CA LEU A 102 2.86 16.28 -2.13
C LEU A 102 3.07 16.11 -0.62
N PHE A 103 3.39 17.19 0.09
CA PHE A 103 3.74 17.13 1.51
C PHE A 103 2.83 17.96 2.42
N ALA A 104 2.31 19.09 1.95
CA ALA A 104 1.55 20.02 2.78
C ALA A 104 0.04 19.75 2.80
N ALA A 105 -0.51 19.00 1.84
CA ALA A 105 -1.93 18.66 1.85
C ALA A 105 -2.40 18.05 3.20
N PRO A 106 -1.68 17.11 3.84
CA PRO A 106 -1.99 16.64 5.20
C PRO A 106 -1.92 17.75 6.26
N TRP A 107 -1.00 18.71 6.15
CA TRP A 107 -0.86 19.80 7.10
C TRP A 107 -2.11 20.68 7.13
N PHE A 108 -2.63 21.04 5.96
CA PHE A 108 -3.86 21.83 5.85
C PHE A 108 -5.08 21.00 6.23
N LEU A 109 -5.28 19.83 5.62
CA LEU A 109 -6.48 18.99 5.82
C LEU A 109 -6.60 18.38 7.22
N THR A 110 -5.52 18.31 7.97
CA THR A 110 -5.54 17.78 9.34
C THR A 110 -5.14 18.82 10.37
N LEU A 111 -4.86 20.06 9.95
CA LEU A 111 -4.33 21.12 10.80
C LEU A 111 -3.10 20.60 11.59
N PHE A 112 -2.18 19.96 10.86
CA PHE A 112 -0.97 19.27 11.34
C PHE A 112 -1.18 18.02 12.21
N ALA A 113 -2.41 17.74 12.66
CA ALA A 113 -2.70 16.72 13.67
C ALA A 113 -2.39 15.26 13.26
N SER A 114 -2.27 14.98 11.96
CA SER A 114 -1.94 13.63 11.48
C SER A 114 -0.47 13.24 11.58
N GLN A 115 0.44 14.22 11.65
CA GLN A 115 1.88 13.99 11.53
C GLN A 115 2.68 14.56 12.71
N PHE A 116 2.18 15.62 13.34
CA PHE A 116 2.92 16.34 14.39
C PHE A 116 2.48 15.93 15.79
N PRO A 117 3.36 16.06 16.81
CA PRO A 117 3.04 15.80 18.20
C PRO A 117 1.85 16.64 18.68
N LEU A 118 1.00 16.06 19.54
CA LEU A 118 -0.21 16.72 20.05
C LEU A 118 0.10 18.06 20.72
N SER A 119 1.21 18.18 21.45
CA SER A 119 1.63 19.43 22.09
C SER A 119 1.83 20.57 21.10
N PHE A 120 2.43 20.29 19.93
CA PHE A 120 2.56 21.25 18.84
C PHE A 120 1.19 21.59 18.24
N VAL A 121 0.39 20.56 17.95
CA VAL A 121 -0.95 20.70 17.36
C VAL A 121 -1.86 21.57 18.23
N CYS A 122 -1.84 21.41 19.55
CA CYS A 122 -2.62 22.26 20.46
C CYS A 122 -2.24 23.74 20.32
N ARG A 123 -0.94 24.07 20.24
CA ARG A 123 -0.48 25.46 20.03
C ARG A 123 -0.88 25.99 18.66
N VAL A 124 -0.87 25.16 17.62
CA VAL A 124 -1.39 25.55 16.30
C VAL A 124 -2.89 25.83 16.35
N PHE A 125 -3.67 25.04 17.10
CA PHE A 125 -5.10 25.29 17.31
C PHE A 125 -5.36 26.58 18.07
N ASP A 126 -4.52 26.92 19.06
CA ASP A 126 -4.62 28.22 19.76
C ASP A 126 -4.45 29.39 18.78
N LEU A 127 -3.42 29.34 17.92
CA LEU A 127 -3.21 30.35 16.87
C LEU A 127 -4.34 30.37 15.84
N LEU A 128 -4.84 29.19 15.46
CA LEU A 128 -5.96 29.07 14.53
C LEU A 128 -7.19 29.77 15.10
N PHE A 129 -7.59 29.49 16.34
CA PHE A 129 -8.77 30.14 16.94
C PHE A 129 -8.61 31.65 17.14
N LEU A 130 -7.37 32.12 17.34
CA LEU A 130 -7.08 33.54 17.50
C LEU A 130 -7.06 34.30 16.16
N GLU A 131 -6.44 33.71 15.13
CA GLU A 131 -6.03 34.44 13.93
C GLU A 131 -6.54 33.83 12.61
N GLY A 132 -7.25 32.70 12.68
CA GLY A 132 -7.86 32.04 11.53
C GLY A 132 -6.86 31.22 10.70
N MET A 133 -7.30 30.86 9.48
CA MET A 133 -6.57 29.95 8.60
C MET A 133 -5.19 30.48 8.15
N GLU A 134 -4.95 31.79 8.24
CA GLU A 134 -3.63 32.38 8.00
C GLU A 134 -2.56 31.82 8.96
N ALA A 135 -2.93 31.43 10.18
CA ALA A 135 -2.02 30.77 11.12
C ALA A 135 -1.39 29.49 10.54
N ILE A 136 -2.15 28.72 9.75
CA ILE A 136 -1.68 27.47 9.15
C ILE A 136 -0.56 27.73 8.13
N PHE A 137 -0.69 28.80 7.33
CA PHE A 137 0.35 29.23 6.39
C PHE A 137 1.61 29.68 7.11
N ARG A 138 1.47 30.50 8.16
CA ARG A 138 2.61 30.99 8.94
C ARG A 138 3.38 29.85 9.58
N VAL A 139 2.67 28.92 10.22
CA VAL A 139 3.29 27.73 10.81
C VAL A 139 3.99 26.89 9.74
N ALA A 140 3.36 26.62 8.59
CA ALA A 140 3.99 25.85 7.51
C ALA A 140 5.28 26.53 6.99
N LEU A 141 5.25 27.84 6.80
CA LEU A 141 6.38 28.61 6.32
C LEU A 141 7.53 28.66 7.34
N ILE A 142 7.23 28.88 8.63
CA ILE A 142 8.24 28.89 9.69
C ILE A 142 8.85 27.49 9.88
N LEU A 143 8.08 26.42 9.74
CA LEU A 143 8.60 25.05 9.74
C LEU A 143 9.60 24.84 8.59
N LEU A 144 9.21 25.19 7.37
CA LEU A 144 10.08 25.06 6.18
C LEU A 144 11.35 25.91 6.33
N LYS A 145 11.24 27.12 6.86
CA LYS A 145 12.38 28.00 7.15
C LYS A 145 13.32 27.42 8.21
N THR A 146 12.76 26.86 9.28
CA THR A 146 13.54 26.25 10.38
C THR A 146 14.36 25.06 9.88
N HIS A 147 13.81 24.31 8.92
CA HIS A 147 14.44 23.12 8.35
C HIS A 147 15.15 23.37 7.01
N GLU A 148 15.26 24.63 6.55
CA GLU A 148 15.75 24.97 5.21
C GLU A 148 17.13 24.36 4.92
N GLN A 149 18.09 24.52 5.83
CA GLN A 149 19.45 24.00 5.62
C GLN A 149 19.50 22.48 5.52
N ALA A 150 18.66 21.77 6.27
CA ALA A 150 18.61 20.31 6.25
C ALA A 150 17.94 19.80 4.97
N LEU A 151 16.90 20.50 4.51
CA LEU A 151 16.23 20.19 3.24
C LEU A 151 17.16 20.43 2.04
N LEU A 152 17.92 21.53 2.04
CA LEU A 152 18.91 21.82 1.00
C LEU A 152 20.08 20.82 0.96
N ALA A 153 20.27 20.04 2.02
CA ALA A 153 21.29 19.00 2.09
C ALA A 153 20.80 17.64 1.57
N CYS A 154 19.51 17.52 1.21
CA CYS A 154 18.96 16.33 0.57
C CYS A 154 19.19 16.39 -0.94
N ASP A 155 19.68 15.30 -1.54
CA ASP A 155 20.07 15.30 -2.96
C ASP A 155 19.06 14.56 -3.87
N SER A 156 17.95 14.06 -3.32
CA SER A 156 16.93 13.33 -4.08
C SER A 156 15.51 13.61 -3.59
N PHE A 157 14.54 13.37 -4.49
CA PHE A 157 13.11 13.45 -4.19
C PHE A 157 12.75 12.62 -2.95
N GLU A 158 13.22 11.36 -2.87
CA GLU A 158 12.93 10.45 -1.77
C GLU A 158 13.49 10.97 -0.44
N GLN A 159 14.71 11.49 -0.44
CA GLN A 159 15.34 12.04 0.77
C GLN A 159 14.57 13.27 1.29
N ILE A 160 14.21 14.19 0.40
CA ILE A 160 13.43 15.38 0.76
C ILE A 160 12.07 14.96 1.34
N MET A 161 11.35 14.08 0.64
CA MET A 161 10.03 13.63 1.05
C MET A 161 10.05 12.82 2.35
N ASP A 162 11.08 11.99 2.56
CA ASP A 162 11.28 11.27 3.81
C ASP A 162 11.57 12.26 4.95
N TYR A 163 12.51 13.20 4.76
CA TYR A 163 12.85 14.20 5.76
C TYR A 163 11.62 15.01 6.22
N ILE A 164 10.80 15.48 5.28
CA ILE A 164 9.57 16.23 5.59
C ILE A 164 8.56 15.37 6.36
N LYS A 165 8.47 14.08 6.06
CA LYS A 165 7.47 13.17 6.68
C LYS A 165 7.91 12.58 8.01
N THR A 166 9.21 12.36 8.21
CA THR A 166 9.74 11.59 9.35
C THR A 166 10.56 12.46 10.31
N SER A 167 11.38 13.37 9.77
CA SER A 167 12.33 14.15 10.58
C SER A 167 11.74 15.49 11.01
N MET A 168 11.06 16.21 10.12
CA MET A 168 10.45 17.51 10.41
C MET A 168 9.39 17.46 11.53
N PRO A 169 8.54 16.42 11.67
CA PRO A 169 7.57 16.37 12.76
C PRO A 169 8.18 16.18 14.15
N ASN A 170 9.45 15.80 14.26
CA ASN A 170 10.14 15.62 15.54
C ASN A 170 10.56 16.98 16.13
N ILE A 171 9.58 17.76 16.57
CA ILE A 171 9.78 19.08 17.14
C ILE A 171 10.11 18.97 18.64
N HIS A 172 11.31 19.43 19.02
CA HIS A 172 11.69 19.55 20.43
C HIS A 172 11.01 20.75 21.11
N ILE A 173 10.87 20.71 22.44
CA ILE A 173 10.17 21.75 23.22
C ILE A 173 10.77 23.15 22.99
N ASP A 174 12.09 23.25 22.88
CA ASP A 174 12.79 24.53 22.63
C ASP A 174 12.52 25.09 21.22
N GLN A 175 12.33 24.20 20.24
CA GLN A 175 11.96 24.58 18.88
C GLN A 175 10.49 24.98 18.80
N LEU A 176 9.61 24.28 19.54
CA LEU A 176 8.17 24.57 19.59
C LEU A 176 7.90 26.02 19.98
N SER A 177 8.48 26.50 21.08
CA SER A 177 8.28 27.88 21.54
C SER A 177 8.76 28.90 20.52
N THR A 178 9.92 28.62 19.90
CA THR A 178 10.51 29.46 18.86
C THR A 178 9.63 29.53 17.60
N ILE A 179 9.18 28.38 17.10
CA ILE A 179 8.31 28.28 15.91
C ILE A 179 7.00 29.05 16.14
N ILE A 180 6.37 28.84 17.29
CA ILE A 180 5.10 29.51 17.62
C ILE A 180 5.31 31.02 17.77
N SER A 181 6.37 31.47 18.45
CA SER A 181 6.67 32.90 18.59
C SER A 181 6.89 33.57 17.23
N GLN A 182 7.69 32.95 16.36
CA GLN A 182 7.92 33.46 15.01
C GLN A 182 6.65 33.46 14.15
N ALA A 183 5.78 32.46 14.32
CA ALA A 183 4.50 32.42 13.63
C ALA A 183 3.57 33.56 14.07
N CYS A 184 3.58 33.94 15.35
CA CYS A 184 2.82 35.10 15.87
C CYS A 184 3.32 36.43 15.29
N GLU A 185 4.63 36.58 15.14
CA GLU A 185 5.26 37.81 14.63
C GLU A 185 5.13 37.95 13.10
N CYS A 186 4.87 36.83 12.41
CA CYS A 186 4.68 36.79 10.97
C CYS A 186 3.26 37.26 10.59
N SER A 187 3.18 38.06 9.52
CA SER A 187 1.93 38.49 8.89
C SER A 187 2.01 38.19 7.41
N LEU A 188 1.02 37.48 6.86
CA LEU A 188 0.97 37.06 5.45
C LEU A 188 -0.32 37.49 4.75
N SER A 189 -1.20 38.23 5.42
CA SER A 189 -2.54 38.56 4.94
C SER A 189 -2.57 39.19 3.54
N ARG A 190 -1.64 40.13 3.24
CA ARG A 190 -1.58 40.82 1.94
C ARG A 190 -1.08 39.90 0.84
N GLU A 191 -0.03 39.15 1.14
CA GLU A 191 0.61 38.19 0.25
C GLU A 191 -0.37 37.07 -0.13
N LEU A 192 -1.02 36.46 0.86
CA LEU A 192 -2.02 35.42 0.63
C LEU A 192 -3.16 35.91 -0.26
N HIS A 193 -3.67 37.13 -0.01
CA HIS A 193 -4.72 37.70 -0.84
C HIS A 193 -4.23 37.95 -2.28
N ALA A 194 -3.03 38.50 -2.45
CA ALA A 194 -2.44 38.74 -3.77
C ALA A 194 -2.28 37.43 -4.56
N TYR A 195 -1.73 36.39 -3.94
CA TYR A 195 -1.54 35.08 -4.59
C TYR A 195 -2.85 34.36 -4.87
N GLU A 196 -3.89 34.56 -4.06
CA GLU A 196 -5.23 34.05 -4.37
C GLU A 196 -5.79 34.68 -5.65
N VAL A 197 -5.68 36.01 -5.78
CA VAL A 197 -6.10 36.73 -6.99
C VAL A 197 -5.27 36.27 -8.19
N GLU A 198 -3.95 36.17 -8.04
CA GLU A 198 -3.04 35.69 -9.07
C GLU A 198 -3.44 34.29 -9.57
N TYR A 199 -3.72 33.36 -8.65
CA TYR A 199 -4.18 32.01 -9.01
C TYR A 199 -5.46 32.04 -9.86
N HIS A 200 -6.45 32.83 -9.46
CA HIS A 200 -7.71 32.92 -10.18
C HIS A 200 -7.54 33.54 -11.57
N VAL A 201 -6.71 34.58 -11.71
CA VAL A 201 -6.38 35.18 -13.01
C VAL A 201 -5.69 34.14 -13.91
N LEU A 202 -4.70 33.41 -13.40
CA LEU A 202 -4.01 32.36 -14.16
C LEU A 202 -4.97 31.25 -14.63
N GLN A 203 -5.91 30.84 -13.77
CA GLN A 203 -6.92 29.84 -14.16
C GLN A 203 -7.87 30.37 -15.25
N GLU A 204 -8.28 31.63 -15.17
CA GLU A 204 -9.12 32.26 -16.19
C GLU A 204 -8.37 32.39 -17.53
N GLU A 205 -7.11 32.83 -17.51
CA GLU A 205 -6.27 32.91 -18.71
C GLU A 205 -6.06 31.54 -19.37
N LEU A 206 -5.82 30.50 -18.55
CA LEU A 206 -5.71 29.12 -19.03
C LEU A 206 -7.02 28.62 -19.65
N ALA A 207 -8.17 29.01 -19.10
CA ALA A 207 -9.49 28.63 -19.61
C ALA A 207 -9.84 29.35 -20.92
N LEU A 208 -9.33 30.57 -21.13
CA LEU A 208 -9.59 31.38 -22.32
C LEU A 208 -8.68 31.01 -23.51
N SER A 209 -7.64 30.19 -23.32
CA SER A 209 -6.75 29.74 -24.39
C SER A 209 -7.37 28.59 -25.21
N PRO A 210 -7.76 28.80 -26.48
CA PRO A 210 -8.50 27.79 -27.28
C PRO A 210 -7.65 26.56 -27.66
N GLN A 211 -6.33 26.67 -27.67
CA GLN A 211 -5.44 25.53 -27.95
C GLN A 211 -5.44 24.52 -26.79
N ASN A 212 -5.42 25.00 -25.54
CA ASN A 212 -5.37 24.15 -24.36
C ASN A 212 -6.64 23.33 -24.16
N ASP A 213 -7.83 23.88 -24.42
CA ASP A 213 -9.08 23.10 -24.30
C ASP A 213 -9.14 21.96 -25.33
N SER A 214 -8.57 22.17 -26.52
CA SER A 214 -8.47 21.12 -27.55
C SER A 214 -7.55 19.97 -27.11
N ASP A 215 -6.42 20.29 -26.46
CA ASP A 215 -5.44 19.30 -26.03
C ASP A 215 -5.86 18.61 -24.73
N ILE A 216 -6.50 19.33 -23.80
CA ILE A 216 -7.12 18.75 -22.60
C ILE A 216 -8.21 17.75 -22.99
N ARG A 217 -9.02 18.05 -24.01
CA ARG A 217 -10.03 17.11 -24.54
C ARG A 217 -9.39 15.86 -25.11
N LYS A 218 -8.35 16.00 -25.95
CA LYS A 218 -7.60 14.85 -26.50
C LYS A 218 -6.97 14.01 -25.39
N LEU A 219 -6.35 14.65 -24.39
CA LEU A 219 -5.75 13.97 -23.25
C LEU A 219 -6.79 13.25 -22.39
N LYS A 220 -7.95 13.87 -22.12
CA LYS A 220 -9.06 13.22 -21.40
C LYS A 220 -9.57 11.99 -22.15
N GLU A 221 -9.68 12.07 -23.47
CA GLU A 221 -10.13 10.97 -24.31
C GLU A 221 -9.09 9.84 -24.36
N ALA A 222 -7.80 10.17 -24.49
CA ALA A 222 -6.69 9.22 -24.38
C ALA A 222 -6.67 8.53 -23.00
N ASN A 223 -6.87 9.28 -21.91
CA ASN A 223 -6.93 8.73 -20.54
C ASN A 223 -8.13 7.78 -20.36
N LYS A 224 -9.28 8.12 -20.95
CA LYS A 224 -10.46 7.24 -20.95
C LYS A 224 -10.20 5.94 -21.71
N ASN A 225 -9.49 6.01 -22.84
CA ASN A 225 -9.12 4.84 -23.63
C ASN A 225 -8.07 3.97 -22.89
N LEU A 226 -7.05 4.59 -22.29
CA LEU A 226 -6.06 3.88 -21.46
C LEU A 226 -6.70 3.21 -20.25
N LYS A 227 -7.69 3.84 -19.60
CA LYS A 227 -8.44 3.21 -18.50
C LYS A 227 -9.22 1.98 -18.95
N ARG A 228 -9.82 2.02 -20.15
CA ARG A 228 -10.47 0.84 -20.74
C ARG A 228 -9.47 -0.28 -21.02
N GLN A 229 -8.33 0.05 -21.65
CA GLN A 229 -7.28 -0.93 -21.91
C GLN A 229 -6.73 -1.56 -20.63
N ASN A 230 -6.50 -0.78 -19.57
CA ASN A 230 -6.07 -1.31 -18.27
C ASN A 230 -7.11 -2.26 -17.66
N LEU A 231 -8.40 -1.96 -17.82
CA LEU A 231 -9.46 -2.83 -17.34
C LEU A 231 -9.49 -4.16 -18.11
N ASP A 232 -9.36 -4.11 -19.44
CA ASP A 232 -9.28 -5.30 -20.29
C ASP A 232 -8.03 -6.15 -19.98
N LEU A 233 -6.88 -5.51 -19.78
CA LEU A 233 -5.64 -6.19 -19.40
C LEU A 233 -5.75 -6.87 -18.03
N LEU A 234 -6.39 -6.21 -17.05
CA LEU A 234 -6.67 -6.82 -15.75
C LEU A 234 -7.57 -8.05 -15.87
N GLU A 235 -8.60 -7.99 -16.74
CA GLU A 235 -9.47 -9.13 -17.00
C GLU A 235 -8.71 -10.28 -17.67
N GLN A 236 -7.87 -9.99 -18.66
CA GLN A 236 -7.01 -10.99 -19.31
C GLN A 236 -6.03 -11.63 -18.32
N LEU A 237 -5.43 -10.84 -17.44
CA LEU A 237 -4.52 -11.32 -16.40
C LEU A 237 -5.26 -12.22 -15.41
N HIS A 238 -6.48 -11.85 -15.00
CA HIS A 238 -7.33 -12.70 -14.15
C HIS A 238 -7.68 -14.02 -14.84
N GLN A 239 -8.04 -14.00 -16.13
CA GLN A 239 -8.30 -15.22 -16.90
C GLN A 239 -7.03 -16.09 -17.04
N SER A 240 -5.87 -15.49 -17.28
CA SER A 240 -4.60 -16.20 -17.38
C SER A 240 -4.22 -16.87 -16.06
N ASN A 241 -4.31 -16.14 -14.94
CA ASN A 241 -4.05 -16.70 -13.61
C ASN A 241 -5.00 -17.85 -13.28
N SER A 242 -6.28 -17.72 -13.65
CA SER A 242 -7.26 -18.80 -13.46
C SER A 242 -6.88 -20.05 -14.27
N ARG A 243 -6.45 -19.88 -15.53
CA ARG A 243 -5.96 -20.99 -16.36
C ARG A 243 -4.69 -21.61 -15.80
N GLN A 244 -3.75 -20.80 -15.34
CA GLN A 244 -2.51 -21.26 -14.72
C GLN A 244 -2.82 -22.11 -13.48
N HIS A 245 -3.70 -21.66 -12.60
CA HIS A 245 -4.11 -22.44 -11.43
C HIS A 245 -4.70 -23.81 -11.81
N VAL A 246 -5.55 -23.86 -12.84
CA VAL A 246 -6.12 -25.13 -13.32
C VAL A 246 -5.01 -26.08 -13.83
N LEU A 247 -4.07 -25.54 -14.62
CA LEU A 247 -2.94 -26.32 -15.13
C LEU A 247 -2.03 -26.80 -14.01
N GLU A 248 -1.73 -25.96 -13.02
CA GLU A 248 -0.93 -26.33 -11.85
C GLU A 248 -1.58 -27.46 -11.06
N THR A 249 -2.90 -27.40 -10.85
CA THR A 249 -3.64 -28.45 -10.14
C THR A 249 -3.62 -29.77 -10.92
N SER A 250 -3.80 -29.71 -12.25
CA SER A 250 -3.68 -30.90 -13.11
C SER A 250 -2.27 -31.47 -13.08
N ASN A 251 -1.24 -30.63 -13.08
CA ASN A 251 0.16 -31.06 -13.09
C ASN A 251 0.53 -31.73 -11.75
N GLN A 252 0.07 -31.18 -10.62
CA GLN A 252 0.20 -31.81 -9.30
C GLN A 252 -0.46 -33.20 -9.26
N SER A 253 -1.66 -33.36 -9.84
CA SER A 253 -2.32 -34.66 -9.92
C SER A 253 -1.54 -35.68 -10.76
N LEU A 254 -0.99 -35.24 -11.90
CA LEU A 254 -0.13 -36.08 -12.74
C LEU A 254 1.16 -36.49 -12.02
N GLN A 255 1.80 -35.57 -11.30
CA GLN A 255 3.00 -35.85 -10.51
C GLN A 255 2.72 -36.88 -9.41
N GLN A 256 1.59 -36.77 -8.71
CA GLN A 256 1.18 -37.76 -7.70
C GLN A 256 0.94 -39.14 -8.33
N SER A 257 0.30 -39.19 -9.50
CA SER A 257 0.07 -40.44 -10.24
C SER A 257 1.38 -41.08 -10.71
N HIS A 258 2.30 -40.26 -11.25
CA HIS A 258 3.63 -40.70 -11.66
C HIS A 258 4.40 -41.30 -10.48
N HIS A 259 4.45 -40.59 -9.35
CA HIS A 259 5.12 -41.08 -8.14
C HIS A 259 4.52 -42.40 -7.65
N HIS A 260 3.19 -42.53 -7.65
CA HIS A 260 2.53 -43.77 -7.27
C HIS A 260 2.91 -44.94 -8.19
N LEU A 261 2.96 -44.70 -9.50
CA LEU A 261 3.39 -45.68 -10.50
C LEU A 261 4.85 -46.08 -10.30
N GLU A 262 5.75 -45.12 -10.08
CA GLU A 262 7.17 -45.40 -9.82
C GLU A 262 7.38 -46.29 -8.58
N VAL A 263 6.69 -45.98 -7.48
CA VAL A 263 6.75 -46.81 -6.26
C VAL A 263 6.26 -48.23 -6.54
N ARG A 264 5.19 -48.37 -7.33
CA ARG A 264 4.64 -49.69 -7.69
C ARG A 264 5.57 -50.49 -8.59
N VAL A 265 6.23 -49.84 -9.54
CA VAL A 265 7.24 -50.48 -10.40
C VAL A 265 8.41 -50.98 -9.55
N ARG A 266 8.95 -50.15 -8.65
CA ARG A 266 10.03 -50.56 -7.73
C ARG A 266 9.64 -51.76 -6.87
N TRP A 267 8.40 -51.79 -6.37
CA TRP A 267 7.90 -52.91 -5.59
C TRP A 267 7.82 -54.20 -6.42
N LEU A 268 7.30 -54.12 -7.64
CA LEU A 268 7.22 -55.27 -8.55
C LEU A 268 8.61 -55.77 -8.96
N GLU A 269 9.59 -54.88 -9.13
CA GLU A 269 10.98 -55.25 -9.41
C GLU A 269 11.62 -56.00 -8.24
N LEU A 270 11.37 -55.55 -7.00
CA LEU A 270 11.82 -56.25 -5.80
C LEU A 270 11.18 -57.64 -5.69
N GLU A 271 9.86 -57.74 -5.88
CA GLU A 271 9.15 -59.01 -5.82
C GLU A 271 9.63 -59.98 -6.91
N ARG A 272 9.82 -59.47 -8.14
CA ARG A 272 10.43 -60.23 -9.25
C ARG A 272 11.80 -60.76 -8.85
N ASN A 273 12.64 -59.94 -8.22
CA ASN A 273 13.99 -60.33 -7.81
C ASN A 273 13.96 -61.37 -6.68
N ASN A 274 13.08 -61.20 -5.69
CA ASN A 274 12.87 -62.18 -4.61
C ASN A 274 12.40 -63.53 -5.15
N LEU A 275 11.43 -63.53 -6.07
CA LEU A 275 10.94 -64.75 -6.73
C LEU A 275 12.03 -65.41 -7.57
N LYS A 276 12.84 -64.63 -8.32
CA LYS A 276 14.01 -65.15 -9.05
C LYS A 276 15.01 -65.83 -8.10
N GLN A 277 15.29 -65.23 -6.95
CA GLN A 277 16.17 -65.85 -5.94
C GLN A 277 15.58 -67.14 -5.37
N LEU A 278 14.29 -67.16 -5.02
CA LEU A 278 13.61 -68.37 -4.55
C LEU A 278 13.65 -69.50 -5.57
N VAL A 279 13.36 -69.21 -6.84
CA VAL A 279 13.46 -70.18 -7.93
C VAL A 279 14.88 -70.73 -8.03
N SER A 280 15.91 -69.88 -7.90
CA SER A 280 17.31 -70.33 -7.94
C SER A 280 17.68 -71.26 -6.76
N ILE A 281 17.16 -71.00 -5.56
CA ILE A 281 17.40 -71.84 -4.37
C ILE A 281 16.68 -73.18 -4.52
N LEU A 282 15.41 -73.16 -4.93
CA LEU A 282 14.64 -74.37 -5.17
C LEU A 282 15.28 -75.23 -6.28
N ALA A 283 15.79 -74.61 -7.35
CA ALA A 283 16.50 -75.30 -8.42
C ALA A 283 17.80 -75.97 -7.95
N LYS A 284 18.54 -75.36 -7.01
CA LYS A 284 19.77 -75.94 -6.43
C LYS A 284 19.50 -77.14 -5.53
N ASN A 285 18.32 -77.20 -4.92
CA ASN A 285 17.94 -78.26 -3.97
C ASN A 285 17.10 -79.37 -4.62
N ALA A 286 16.77 -79.26 -5.90
CA ALA A 286 15.96 -80.24 -6.64
C ALA A 286 16.82 -81.38 -7.22
N SER A 287 16.24 -82.58 -7.31
CA SER A 287 16.89 -83.74 -7.91
C SER A 287 16.99 -83.58 -9.45
N PRO A 288 18.03 -84.14 -10.11
CA PRO A 288 18.24 -83.97 -11.55
C PRO A 288 17.18 -84.65 -12.45
N GLU A 289 16.33 -85.52 -11.90
CA GLU A 289 15.19 -86.12 -12.62
C GLU A 289 13.96 -85.20 -12.60
N ASP A 290 13.70 -84.51 -11.50
CA ASP A 290 12.55 -83.59 -11.35
C ASP A 290 12.70 -82.32 -12.22
N LEU A 291 13.94 -81.84 -12.40
CA LEU A 291 14.26 -80.67 -13.26
C LEU A 291 13.95 -80.92 -14.74
N LYS A 292 13.95 -82.19 -15.19
CA LYS A 292 13.60 -82.57 -16.57
C LYS A 292 12.08 -82.67 -16.81
N ALA A 293 11.28 -82.76 -15.74
CA ALA A 293 9.81 -82.78 -15.83
C ALA A 293 9.20 -81.37 -15.94
N ILE A 294 9.99 -80.31 -15.77
CA ILE A 294 9.53 -78.93 -15.87
C ILE A 294 9.25 -78.57 -17.35
N PRO A 295 8.08 -78.02 -17.69
CA PRO A 295 7.75 -77.61 -19.06
C PRO A 295 8.76 -76.60 -19.64
N PRO A 296 9.10 -76.69 -20.94
CA PRO A 296 10.22 -75.96 -21.55
C PRO A 296 10.07 -74.42 -21.53
N ASN A 297 8.85 -73.91 -21.44
CA ASN A 297 8.56 -72.48 -21.29
C ASN A 297 8.98 -71.90 -19.93
N TYR A 298 9.16 -72.74 -18.91
CA TYR A 298 9.61 -72.32 -17.57
C TYR A 298 11.12 -72.57 -17.35
N GLN A 299 11.75 -73.43 -18.15
CA GLN A 299 13.19 -73.71 -18.06
C GLN A 299 14.07 -72.46 -18.27
N ARG A 300 13.60 -71.47 -19.05
CA ARG A 300 14.29 -70.19 -19.28
C ARG A 300 14.54 -69.35 -18.02
N PHE A 301 13.82 -69.63 -16.92
CA PHE A 301 14.00 -68.91 -15.65
C PHE A 301 14.95 -69.62 -14.68
N LEU A 302 15.39 -70.85 -15.01
CA LEU A 302 16.36 -71.64 -14.23
C LEU A 302 17.81 -71.34 -14.65
N SER A 303 18.01 -70.99 -15.93
CA SER A 303 19.30 -70.56 -16.45
C SER A 303 19.54 -69.11 -16.02
N SER A 304 20.49 -68.90 -15.12
CA SER A 304 20.94 -67.58 -14.67
C SER A 304 21.43 -66.73 -15.85
N ASN A 305 20.53 -65.96 -16.47
CA ASN A 305 20.90 -64.86 -17.35
C ASN A 305 21.07 -63.60 -16.51
N ALA A 306 22.13 -63.58 -15.69
CA ALA A 306 22.55 -62.40 -14.95
C ALA A 306 23.07 -61.27 -15.87
N ASN A 307 23.28 -61.52 -17.18
CA ASN A 307 24.03 -60.59 -18.05
C ASN A 307 23.21 -59.91 -19.17
N GLN A 308 21.87 -59.90 -19.11
CA GLN A 308 21.05 -59.22 -20.14
C GLN A 308 20.05 -58.17 -19.63
N GLU A 309 19.81 -58.03 -18.32
CA GLU A 309 18.88 -57.02 -17.79
C GLU A 309 19.55 -55.70 -17.37
N GLU A 310 20.82 -55.69 -16.96
CA GLU A 310 21.56 -54.45 -16.56
C GLU A 310 21.69 -53.42 -17.70
N LYS A 311 21.62 -53.84 -18.96
CA LYS A 311 21.71 -52.94 -20.13
C LYS A 311 20.41 -52.21 -20.48
N LYS A 312 19.28 -52.57 -19.87
CA LYS A 312 18.00 -51.86 -20.11
C LYS A 312 17.69 -50.83 -19.02
N GLU A 313 18.11 -51.05 -17.77
CA GLU A 313 17.91 -50.10 -16.67
C GLU A 313 18.78 -48.84 -16.79
N SER A 314 19.96 -48.95 -17.41
CA SER A 314 20.87 -47.81 -17.65
C SER A 314 20.43 -46.87 -18.78
N ASN A 315 19.45 -47.25 -19.62
CA ASN A 315 19.00 -46.43 -20.75
C ASN A 315 17.74 -45.58 -20.44
N CYS A 316 17.04 -45.81 -19.32
CA CYS A 316 15.91 -44.98 -18.90
C CYS A 316 16.33 -43.74 -18.07
N HIS A 317 17.51 -43.74 -17.45
CA HIS A 317 18.02 -42.60 -16.69
C HIS A 317 18.63 -41.48 -17.57
N ASN A 318 18.83 -41.71 -18.87
CA ASN A 318 19.55 -40.78 -19.76
C ASN A 318 18.65 -39.85 -20.59
N VAL A 319 17.33 -39.83 -20.36
CA VAL A 319 16.41 -38.94 -21.11
C VAL A 319 15.97 -37.71 -20.30
N VAL A 320 16.33 -37.59 -19.01
CA VAL A 320 15.87 -36.46 -18.16
C VAL A 320 16.91 -35.33 -18.04
N HIS A 321 18.16 -35.51 -18.51
CA HIS A 321 19.17 -34.46 -18.45
C HIS A 321 19.55 -33.96 -19.84
N LYS A 322 18.73 -33.07 -20.40
CA LYS A 322 19.16 -32.02 -21.35
C LYS A 322 17.99 -31.08 -21.63
N GLU A 323 17.83 -30.08 -20.76
CA GLU A 323 17.50 -28.71 -21.13
C GLU A 323 17.45 -27.84 -19.86
N GLY A 324 18.35 -26.86 -19.76
CA GLY A 324 18.25 -25.72 -18.85
C GLY A 324 19.06 -25.78 -17.55
N GLU A 325 20.39 -25.76 -17.64
CA GLU A 325 21.19 -25.05 -16.64
C GLU A 325 21.18 -23.57 -17.02
N ASP A 326 20.48 -22.74 -16.23
CA ASP A 326 20.97 -21.42 -15.82
C ASP A 326 20.18 -20.92 -14.61
N ALA A 327 20.92 -20.29 -13.69
CA ALA A 327 20.48 -19.57 -12.49
C ALA A 327 20.29 -20.34 -11.17
N VAL A 328 21.43 -20.55 -10.50
CA VAL A 328 21.76 -20.16 -9.11
C VAL A 328 20.81 -20.60 -7.98
N VAL A 329 21.37 -21.50 -7.17
CA VAL A 329 21.01 -21.86 -5.80
C VAL A 329 21.20 -20.67 -4.86
N SER A 330 20.17 -20.32 -4.07
CA SER A 330 20.31 -20.23 -2.60
C SER A 330 18.94 -20.09 -1.92
N GLU A 331 18.67 -21.06 -1.05
CA GLU A 331 17.97 -20.91 0.23
C GLU A 331 16.57 -20.26 0.22
N LEU A 332 15.56 -21.04 0.59
CA LEU A 332 15.14 -21.05 1.99
C LEU A 332 14.12 -22.15 2.26
N SER A 333 14.31 -22.69 3.44
CA SER A 333 13.46 -23.57 4.21
C SER A 333 12.08 -22.97 4.50
N SER A 334 11.18 -23.89 4.87
CA SER A 334 10.10 -23.75 5.85
C SER A 334 8.65 -23.73 5.31
N SER A 335 8.01 -24.87 5.60
CA SER A 335 6.73 -24.96 6.31
C SER A 335 5.42 -25.01 5.51
N LEU A 336 4.64 -26.01 5.91
CA LEU A 336 3.34 -26.47 5.45
C LEU A 336 2.22 -25.41 5.45
N PRO A 337 1.13 -25.66 4.68
CA PRO A 337 -0.03 -24.77 4.59
C PRO A 337 -1.02 -25.02 5.74
N SER A 338 -1.71 -23.96 6.16
CA SER A 338 -2.99 -24.06 6.87
C SER A 338 -4.05 -23.24 6.14
N HIS A 339 -5.24 -23.82 6.18
CA HIS A 339 -6.43 -23.63 5.36
C HIS A 339 -7.18 -22.30 5.59
N GLU A 340 -8.09 -22.01 4.64
CA GLU A 340 -9.30 -21.17 4.73
C GLU A 340 -9.12 -19.63 4.73
N GLY A 341 -9.83 -18.84 3.92
CA GLY A 341 -10.89 -19.11 2.95
C GLY A 341 -11.23 -17.82 2.19
N LEU A 342 -11.48 -17.96 0.88
CA LEU A 342 -12.15 -16.94 0.09
C LEU A 342 -13.64 -16.91 0.46
N HIS A 343 -14.17 -15.71 0.66
CA HIS A 343 -15.52 -15.40 0.18
C HIS A 343 -15.48 -14.14 -0.66
N SER A 344 -15.97 -14.31 -1.88
CA SER A 344 -16.16 -13.33 -2.94
C SER A 344 -17.42 -12.48 -2.71
N HIS A 345 -17.35 -11.22 -3.18
CA HIS A 345 -18.37 -10.44 -3.93
C HIS A 345 -19.85 -10.48 -3.50
N LEU A 346 -20.69 -9.44 -3.60
CA LEU A 346 -20.74 -8.16 -4.32
C LEU A 346 -22.07 -7.55 -3.81
N HIS A 347 -22.16 -6.26 -3.47
CA HIS A 347 -23.34 -5.42 -3.75
C HIS A 347 -23.05 -3.94 -3.50
N GLY A 348 -23.56 -3.10 -4.41
CA GLY A 348 -23.25 -1.69 -4.52
C GLY A 348 -23.81 -0.84 -3.38
N SER A 349 -22.93 -0.05 -2.79
CA SER A 349 -23.14 1.33 -2.32
C SER A 349 -21.75 1.82 -1.95
N ARG A 350 -21.30 2.95 -2.51
CA ARG A 350 -20.02 3.57 -2.13
C ARG A 350 -20.15 4.13 -0.72
N THR A 351 -19.98 3.27 0.29
CA THR A 351 -19.60 3.67 1.64
C THR A 351 -18.09 3.55 1.73
N VAL A 352 -17.40 4.68 1.77
CA VAL A 352 -15.97 4.73 2.11
C VAL A 352 -15.84 4.22 3.55
N SER A 353 -15.36 3.00 3.70
CA SER A 353 -15.02 2.42 5.00
C SER A 353 -13.92 3.25 5.64
N MET A 354 -14.13 3.72 6.86
CA MET A 354 -13.06 4.29 7.68
C MET A 354 -11.97 3.24 7.85
N ASP A 355 -10.73 3.58 7.53
CA ASP A 355 -9.58 2.74 7.81
C ASP A 355 -9.31 2.76 9.33
N HIS A 356 -9.97 1.85 10.04
CA HIS A 356 -9.89 1.68 11.49
C HIS A 356 -8.46 1.44 11.98
N GLY A 357 -7.54 0.99 11.11
CA GLY A 357 -6.15 0.74 11.45
C GLY A 357 -5.35 2.00 11.77
N VAL A 358 -5.61 3.10 11.07
CA VAL A 358 -4.90 4.38 11.27
C VAL A 358 -5.31 5.02 12.60
N MET A 359 -6.61 5.00 12.91
CA MET A 359 -7.15 5.56 14.15
C MET A 359 -6.74 4.75 15.39
N GLN A 360 -6.68 3.40 15.29
CA GLN A 360 -6.22 2.57 16.41
C GLN A 360 -4.73 2.70 16.70
N ARG A 361 -3.88 2.89 15.69
CA ARG A 361 -2.44 3.13 15.89
C ARG A 361 -2.19 4.46 16.60
N TYR A 362 -2.92 5.50 16.23
CA TYR A 362 -2.82 6.82 16.86
C TYR A 362 -3.33 6.82 18.32
N ILE A 363 -4.44 6.13 18.62
CA ILE A 363 -4.93 6.01 20.00
C ILE A 363 -3.98 5.15 20.85
N LYS A 364 -3.39 4.08 20.28
CA LYS A 364 -2.40 3.26 21.01
C LYS A 364 -1.12 4.02 21.34
N SER A 365 -0.66 4.94 20.49
CA SER A 365 0.48 5.81 20.81
C SER A 365 0.17 6.86 21.87
N LEU A 366 -1.10 7.23 22.06
CA LEU A 366 -1.52 8.20 23.08
C LEU A 366 -1.66 7.58 24.48
N VAL A 367 -1.92 6.29 24.59
CA VAL A 367 -2.17 5.60 25.89
C VAL A 367 -0.88 5.02 26.52
N HIS A 368 0.25 5.02 25.82
CA HIS A 368 1.53 4.45 26.32
C HIS A 368 2.55 5.49 26.80
N ASN A 369 2.18 6.77 26.92
CA ASN A 369 3.03 7.85 27.45
C ASN A 369 2.46 8.46 28.74
N GLU A 370 1.98 7.61 29.65
CA GLU A 370 1.86 7.93 31.09
C GLU A 370 2.93 7.20 31.89
#